data_AF-A0A0D6MAD6-F1
#
_entry.id   AF-A0A0D6MAD6-F1
#
_cell.length_a   1.000
_cell.length_b   1.000
_cell.length_c   1.000
_cell.angle_alpha   90.00
_cell.angle_beta   90.00
_cell.angle_gamma   90.00
#
_symmetry.space_group_name_H-M   'P 1'
#
loop_
_entity.id
_entity.type
_entity.pdbx_description
1 polymer ?
#
loop_
_entity_poly.entity_id
_entity_poly.type
_entity_poly.pdbx_seq_one_letter_code
_entity_poly.pdbx_strand_id
1 'polypeptide(L)'
;MLVNKSWTHTYLRQKKAGKPPRYFSAPYIFVKAACKPTNSLLHNARKLLKPTSTNCKDYDELVDADDAKQAVIYNEKYADLFKLLGNETGIANFSYANVNRIYNVERELIHNMTEKQPEWVFKKWEEYDGKSTMEIIGELRRIRMMTKFNSPEKAMYMGSFLLNNFIENAQKVANGSMKNPDKMLLYSSHDGTVLGLMYAMNVANDLMVPYASALIMEIYKDGDEFFTELCGTPLPECKGSAKLITHVLSVALVMTIFM
;
A
#
# COMPACT_ATOMS: atom_id res chain seq x y z
N MET A 1 -1.72 -2.64 43.04
CA MET A 1 -2.28 -4.01 42.91
C MET A 1 -1.93 -4.55 41.54
N LEU A 2 -1.12 -5.59 41.49
CA LEU A 2 -0.75 -6.36 40.30
C LEU A 2 -1.91 -7.28 39.92
N VAL A 3 -2.34 -7.30 38.64
CA VAL A 3 -2.93 -8.49 38.01
C VAL A 3 -2.40 -8.60 36.59
N ASN A 4 -2.04 -9.83 36.25
CA ASN A 4 -1.08 -10.25 35.25
C ASN A 4 -1.75 -10.67 33.93
N LYS A 5 -0.96 -10.71 32.85
CA LYS A 5 -1.32 -11.12 31.49
C LYS A 5 -1.78 -12.59 31.41
N SER A 6 -2.80 -12.86 30.58
CA SER A 6 -3.02 -14.17 29.92
C SER A 6 -4.10 -14.04 28.83
N TRP A 7 -3.70 -13.99 27.57
CA TRP A 7 -4.60 -14.32 26.45
C TRP A 7 -4.01 -15.52 25.71
N THR A 8 -4.41 -16.70 26.18
CA THR A 8 -4.34 -17.95 25.41
C THR A 8 -5.44 -17.92 24.35
N HIS A 9 -5.10 -17.72 23.08
CA HIS A 9 -5.97 -18.08 21.98
C HIS A 9 -5.49 -19.37 21.33
N THR A 10 -5.97 -20.47 21.89
CA THR A 10 -6.05 -21.77 21.24
C THR A 10 -7.04 -21.65 20.07
N TYR A 11 -6.57 -21.42 18.85
CA TYR A 11 -7.41 -21.62 17.66
C TYR A 11 -7.34 -23.08 17.23
N LEU A 12 -8.41 -23.78 17.56
CA LEU A 12 -8.69 -25.16 17.17
C LEU A 12 -8.59 -25.32 15.65
N ARG A 13 -7.70 -26.24 15.28
CA ARG A 13 -7.59 -26.91 13.99
C ARG A 13 -8.93 -27.56 13.63
N GLN A 14 -9.80 -26.85 12.92
CA GLN A 14 -10.86 -27.51 12.14
C GLN A 14 -10.35 -27.73 10.71
N LYS A 15 -9.93 -28.98 10.45
CA LYS A 15 -9.96 -29.56 9.11
C LYS A 15 -11.41 -29.48 8.59
N LYS A 16 -11.73 -28.44 7.81
CA LYS A 16 -12.80 -28.57 6.82
C LYS A 16 -12.19 -29.13 5.55
N ALA A 17 -12.21 -30.45 5.47
CA ALA A 17 -12.08 -31.17 4.21
C ALA A 17 -13.16 -30.68 3.22
N GLY A 18 -12.76 -30.46 1.96
CA GLY A 18 -13.72 -30.42 0.85
C GLY A 18 -14.24 -29.08 0.35
N LYS A 19 -13.51 -27.96 0.50
CA LYS A 19 -13.77 -26.77 -0.34
C LYS A 19 -12.68 -26.65 -1.41
N PRO A 20 -13.00 -26.56 -2.71
CA PRO A 20 -12.01 -26.30 -3.74
C PRO A 20 -11.30 -24.96 -3.44
N PRO A 21 -10.02 -24.81 -3.83
CA PRO A 21 -9.34 -23.53 -3.73
C PRO A 21 -10.19 -22.46 -4.44
N ARG A 22 -10.34 -21.28 -3.83
CA ARG A 22 -10.93 -20.15 -4.54
C ARG A 22 -9.98 -19.79 -5.67
N TYR A 23 -10.32 -20.24 -6.88
CA TYR A 23 -9.64 -19.84 -8.10
C TYR A 23 -9.65 -18.31 -8.18
N PHE A 24 -8.48 -17.72 -8.39
CA PHE A 24 -8.38 -16.35 -8.86
C PHE A 24 -8.79 -16.37 -10.34
N SER A 25 -10.09 -16.52 -10.62
CA SER A 25 -10.61 -16.13 -11.92
C SER A 25 -10.71 -14.61 -11.88
N ALA A 26 -9.88 -13.93 -12.66
CA ALA A 26 -10.09 -12.53 -13.01
C ALA A 26 -10.83 -12.51 -14.36
N PRO A 27 -12.15 -12.80 -14.42
CA PRO A 27 -12.88 -12.62 -15.66
C PRO A 27 -12.96 -11.11 -15.89
N TYR A 28 -12.29 -10.65 -16.96
CA TYR A 28 -12.46 -9.33 -17.55
C TYR A 28 -11.96 -8.12 -16.74
N ILE A 29 -10.64 -7.97 -16.61
CA ILE A 29 -10.03 -6.64 -16.43
C ILE A 29 -10.11 -5.92 -17.78
N PHE A 30 -11.27 -5.38 -18.12
CA PHE A 30 -11.40 -4.50 -19.30
C PHE A 30 -10.54 -3.25 -19.07
N VAL A 31 -9.51 -3.10 -19.90
CA VAL A 31 -8.58 -1.94 -20.02
C VAL A 31 -9.32 -0.66 -20.44
N LYS A 32 -10.38 -0.26 -19.74
CA LYS A 32 -11.11 1.00 -19.97
C LYS A 32 -10.73 2.10 -18.98
N ALA A 33 -10.20 1.75 -17.80
CA ALA A 33 -9.75 2.71 -16.79
C ALA A 33 -8.21 2.78 -16.69
N ALA A 34 -7.55 3.00 -17.82
CA ALA A 34 -6.12 3.29 -17.84
C ALA A 34 -5.91 4.76 -18.20
N CYS A 35 -5.18 5.51 -17.37
CA CYS A 35 -4.68 6.84 -17.73
C CYS A 35 -4.01 6.72 -19.10
N LYS A 36 -4.42 7.54 -20.10
CA LYS A 36 -4.06 7.32 -21.51
C LYS A 36 -2.57 6.99 -21.67
N PRO A 37 -2.19 5.86 -22.32
CA PRO A 37 -0.80 5.58 -22.64
C PRO A 37 -0.25 6.68 -23.56
N THR A 38 0.98 7.12 -23.30
CA THR A 38 1.73 7.96 -24.24
C THR A 38 2.91 7.13 -24.75
N ASN A 39 3.35 7.37 -25.97
CA ASN A 39 4.42 6.59 -26.61
C ASN A 39 5.83 6.87 -26.05
N SER A 40 5.94 7.54 -24.90
CA SER A 40 7.24 7.84 -24.31
C SER A 40 7.67 6.76 -23.31
N LEU A 41 8.87 6.22 -23.52
CA LEU A 41 9.47 5.20 -22.64
C LEU A 41 9.53 5.67 -21.18
N LEU A 42 9.85 6.95 -20.95
CA LEU A 42 9.91 7.56 -19.61
C LEU A 42 8.54 7.55 -18.91
N HIS A 43 7.46 7.75 -19.66
CA HIS A 43 6.11 7.76 -19.11
C HIS A 43 5.62 6.36 -18.75
N ASN A 44 5.98 5.35 -19.55
CA ASN A 44 5.65 3.96 -19.24
C ASN A 44 6.42 3.45 -18.01
N ALA A 45 7.70 3.82 -17.85
CA ALA A 45 8.47 3.52 -16.64
C ALA A 45 7.87 4.18 -15.39
N ARG A 46 7.39 5.43 -15.51
CA ARG A 46 6.70 6.12 -14.40
C ARG A 46 5.36 5.47 -14.05
N LYS A 47 4.57 5.04 -15.02
CA LYS A 47 3.33 4.30 -14.75
C LYS A 47 3.57 2.97 -14.04
N LEU A 48 4.68 2.32 -14.36
CA LEU A 48 5.04 1.04 -13.76
C LEU A 48 5.50 1.18 -12.30
N LEU A 49 6.37 2.15 -12.01
CA LEU A 49 7.09 2.23 -10.74
C LEU A 49 6.85 3.51 -9.94
N LYS A 50 6.01 4.41 -10.43
CA LYS A 50 5.62 5.63 -9.74
C LYS A 50 4.21 6.10 -10.20
N PRO A 51 3.19 5.23 -10.12
CA PRO A 51 1.87 5.51 -10.69
C PRO A 51 1.23 6.77 -10.08
N THR A 52 1.46 7.02 -8.79
CA THR A 52 0.96 8.21 -8.06
C THR A 52 1.54 9.54 -8.52
N SER A 53 2.54 9.55 -9.40
CA SER A 53 3.09 10.76 -10.02
C SER A 53 2.77 10.86 -11.51
N THR A 54 1.88 10.00 -12.00
CA THR A 54 1.38 10.06 -13.37
C THR A 54 0.11 10.90 -13.39
N ASN A 55 0.08 11.93 -14.23
CA ASN A 55 -1.09 12.79 -14.41
C ASN A 55 -2.28 11.97 -14.95
N CYS A 56 -3.43 12.05 -14.28
CA CYS A 56 -4.59 11.24 -14.63
C CYS A 56 -5.89 11.90 -14.17
N LYS A 57 -6.42 12.81 -14.99
CA LYS A 57 -7.59 13.63 -14.67
C LYS A 57 -8.75 12.85 -14.04
N ASP A 58 -9.20 11.77 -14.67
CA ASP A 58 -10.35 10.99 -14.17
C ASP A 58 -10.07 10.39 -12.78
N TYR A 59 -8.83 9.94 -12.54
CA TYR A 59 -8.40 9.44 -11.24
C TYR A 59 -8.29 10.59 -10.21
N ASP A 60 -7.71 11.72 -10.62
CA ASP A 60 -7.52 12.88 -9.77
C ASP A 60 -8.89 13.41 -9.29
N GLU A 61 -9.89 13.48 -10.18
CA GLU A 61 -11.27 13.85 -9.83
C GLU A 61 -11.90 12.91 -8.78
N LEU A 62 -11.64 11.60 -8.86
CA LEU A 62 -12.13 10.61 -7.89
C LEU A 62 -11.47 10.79 -6.52
N VAL A 63 -10.16 11.06 -6.48
CA VAL A 63 -9.44 11.27 -5.23
C VAL A 63 -9.83 12.60 -4.62
N ASP A 64 -9.87 13.68 -5.41
CA ASP A 64 -10.21 15.03 -4.96
C ASP A 64 -11.64 15.08 -4.38
N ALA A 65 -12.59 14.37 -4.99
CA ALA A 65 -13.95 14.28 -4.48
C ALA A 65 -14.03 13.64 -3.07
N ASP A 66 -13.21 12.63 -2.79
CA ASP A 66 -13.19 11.98 -1.48
C ASP A 66 -12.33 12.75 -0.46
N ASP A 67 -11.20 13.32 -0.88
CA ASP A 67 -10.38 14.21 -0.05
C ASP A 67 -11.20 15.43 0.40
N ALA A 68 -12.06 16.00 -0.47
CA ALA A 68 -12.95 17.10 -0.13
C ALA A 68 -14.00 16.71 0.93
N LYS A 69 -14.64 15.54 0.80
CA LYS A 69 -15.59 15.03 1.81
C LYS A 69 -14.90 14.78 3.14
N GLN A 70 -13.72 14.18 3.11
CA GLN A 70 -12.91 13.91 4.31
C GLN A 70 -12.44 15.21 4.97
N ALA A 71 -12.09 16.23 4.18
CA ALA A 71 -11.68 17.53 4.70
C ALA A 71 -12.80 18.18 5.53
N VAL A 72 -14.06 18.13 5.09
CA VAL A 72 -15.20 18.64 5.89
C VAL A 72 -15.23 17.98 7.27
N ILE A 73 -15.15 16.64 7.32
CA ILE A 73 -15.23 15.85 8.55
C ILE A 73 -14.04 16.12 9.47
N TYR A 74 -12.82 16.02 8.95
CA TYR A 74 -11.62 16.08 9.79
C TYR A 74 -11.21 17.50 10.16
N ASN A 75 -11.55 18.51 9.34
CA ASN A 75 -11.34 19.91 9.72
C ASN A 75 -12.24 20.32 10.89
N GLU A 76 -13.47 19.83 10.93
CA GLU A 76 -14.36 20.06 12.06
C GLU A 76 -13.88 19.27 13.29
N LYS A 77 -13.60 17.98 13.12
CA LYS A 77 -13.20 17.10 14.23
C LYS A 77 -11.90 17.53 14.93
N TYR A 78 -10.91 18.01 14.19
CA TYR A 78 -9.58 18.35 14.72
C TYR A 78 -9.28 19.87 14.66
N ALA A 79 -10.33 20.70 14.72
CA ALA A 79 -10.22 22.15 14.56
C ALA A 79 -9.20 22.79 15.53
N ASP A 80 -9.24 22.43 16.82
CA ASP A 80 -8.34 22.98 17.83
C ASP A 80 -6.88 22.54 17.63
N LEU A 81 -6.67 21.30 17.21
CA LEU A 81 -5.36 20.77 16.85
C LEU A 81 -4.81 21.51 15.63
N PHE A 82 -5.62 21.69 14.58
CA PHE A 82 -5.19 22.41 13.38
C PHE A 82 -4.92 23.89 13.66
N LYS A 83 -5.69 24.52 14.55
CA LYS A 83 -5.41 25.90 15.01
C LYS A 83 -4.06 25.99 15.73
N LEU A 84 -3.77 25.07 16.64
CA LEU A 84 -2.46 24.99 17.30
C LEU A 84 -1.35 24.83 16.26
N LEU A 85 -1.48 23.86 15.36
CA LEU A 85 -0.46 23.59 14.34
C LEU A 85 -0.24 24.78 13.41
N GLY A 86 -1.28 25.52 13.03
CA GLY A 86 -1.13 26.75 12.24
C GLY A 86 -0.24 27.78 12.92
N ASN A 87 -0.41 27.96 14.24
CA ASN A 87 0.37 28.90 15.04
C ASN A 87 1.82 28.42 15.26
N GLU A 88 1.99 27.15 15.62
CA GLU A 88 3.29 26.59 16.00
C GLU A 88 4.20 26.28 14.79
N THR A 89 3.61 25.90 13.66
CA THR A 89 4.38 25.50 12.46
C THR A 89 4.58 26.63 11.46
N GLY A 90 3.85 27.73 11.61
CA GLY A 90 3.83 28.85 10.66
C GLY A 90 3.14 28.52 9.32
N ILE A 91 2.50 27.36 9.19
CA ILE A 91 1.73 26.99 8.00
C ILE A 91 0.36 27.69 8.07
N ALA A 92 0.18 28.71 7.22
CA ALA A 92 -1.08 29.42 7.11
C ALA A 92 -2.25 28.48 6.77
N ASN A 93 -3.38 28.66 7.46
CA ASN A 93 -4.61 27.88 7.27
C ASN A 93 -4.37 26.37 7.33
N PHE A 94 -3.68 25.90 8.38
CA PHE A 94 -3.46 24.48 8.59
C PHE A 94 -4.80 23.73 8.63
N SER A 95 -4.87 22.60 7.92
CA SER A 95 -6.08 21.80 7.74
C SER A 95 -5.71 20.37 7.33
N TYR A 96 -6.72 19.51 7.20
CA TYR A 96 -6.59 18.14 6.68
C TYR A 96 -5.76 18.05 5.39
N ALA A 97 -5.94 19.02 4.49
CA ALA A 97 -5.23 19.10 3.20
C ALA A 97 -3.71 19.26 3.37
N ASN A 98 -3.24 19.78 4.50
CA ASN A 98 -1.83 20.13 4.73
C ASN A 98 -1.12 19.22 5.74
N VAL A 99 -1.81 18.21 6.29
CA VAL A 99 -1.26 17.23 7.26
C VAL A 99 0.08 16.63 6.80
N ASN A 100 0.21 16.31 5.51
CA ASN A 100 1.41 15.69 4.96
C ASN A 100 2.67 16.59 5.07
N ARG A 101 2.52 17.91 5.26
CA ARG A 101 3.65 18.84 5.38
C ARG A 101 4.45 18.66 6.67
N ILE A 102 3.83 18.13 7.72
CA ILE A 102 4.47 17.94 9.03
C ILE A 102 4.63 16.46 9.40
N TYR A 103 4.04 15.54 8.64
CA TYR A 103 4.11 14.11 8.89
C TYR A 103 5.57 13.59 8.98
N ASN A 104 6.51 14.20 8.23
CA ASN A 104 7.91 13.79 8.25
C ASN A 104 8.60 13.96 9.62
N VAL A 105 8.01 14.70 10.57
CA VAL A 105 8.48 14.72 11.98
C VAL A 105 8.50 13.32 12.58
N GLU A 106 7.62 12.41 12.13
CA GLU A 106 7.65 11.01 12.56
C GLU A 106 9.02 10.36 12.29
N ARG A 107 9.70 10.72 11.19
CA ARG A 107 11.05 10.23 10.90
C ARG A 107 12.06 10.65 11.97
N GLU A 108 11.94 11.86 12.51
CA GLU A 108 12.83 12.33 13.57
C GLU A 108 12.56 11.58 14.87
N LEU A 109 11.28 11.32 15.17
CA LEU A 109 10.86 10.57 16.35
C LEU A 109 11.37 9.12 16.34
N ILE A 110 11.27 8.39 15.21
CA ILE A 110 11.77 7.00 15.12
C ILE A 110 13.30 6.90 15.25
N HIS A 111 14.02 8.02 15.05
CA HIS A 111 15.47 8.10 15.23
C HIS A 111 15.87 8.73 16.57
N ASN A 112 14.95 8.82 17.55
CA ASN A 112 15.19 9.41 18.88
C ASN A 112 15.69 10.86 18.85
N MET A 113 15.35 11.62 17.81
CA MET A 113 15.68 13.05 17.71
C MET A 113 14.64 13.89 18.47
N THR A 114 14.49 13.64 19.77
CA THR A 114 13.40 14.21 20.60
C THR A 114 13.80 15.46 21.38
N GLU A 115 15.09 15.62 21.70
CA GLU A 115 15.59 16.68 22.60
C GLU A 115 15.24 18.10 22.13
N LYS A 116 15.23 18.33 20.81
CA LYS A 116 14.97 19.64 20.20
C LYS A 116 13.59 19.75 19.54
N GLN A 117 12.71 18.77 19.75
CA GLN A 117 11.36 18.83 19.19
C GLN A 117 10.52 19.84 19.96
N PRO A 118 9.67 20.62 19.27
CA PRO A 118 8.76 21.54 19.92
C PRO A 118 7.67 20.79 20.69
N GLU A 119 7.14 21.40 21.75
CA GLU A 119 6.21 20.76 22.69
C GLU A 119 4.94 20.22 22.02
N TRP A 120 4.46 20.88 20.95
CA TRP A 120 3.26 20.44 20.24
C TRP A 120 3.37 19.02 19.68
N VAL A 121 4.58 18.53 19.40
CA VAL A 121 4.84 17.18 18.87
C VAL A 121 4.38 16.10 19.86
N PHE A 122 4.62 16.32 21.15
CA PHE A 122 4.29 15.38 22.22
C PHE A 122 2.96 15.67 22.92
N LYS A 123 2.31 16.78 22.58
CA LYS A 123 1.03 17.18 23.17
C LYS A 123 -0.01 16.06 22.99
N LYS A 124 -0.65 15.70 24.09
CA LYS A 124 -1.81 14.80 24.13
C LYS A 124 -3.11 15.59 24.18
N TRP A 125 -4.15 15.00 23.62
CA TRP A 125 -5.46 15.60 23.50
C TRP A 125 -6.49 14.67 24.13
N GLU A 126 -6.98 15.06 25.30
CA GLU A 126 -7.99 14.28 26.04
C GLU A 126 -9.29 14.15 25.24
N GLU A 127 -9.64 15.18 24.46
CA GLU A 127 -10.81 15.22 23.58
C GLU A 127 -10.71 14.22 22.41
N TYR A 128 -9.51 13.71 22.13
CA TYR A 128 -9.24 12.77 21.03
C TYR A 128 -8.75 11.41 21.56
N ASP A 129 -9.36 10.94 22.66
CA ASP A 129 -9.04 9.67 23.33
C ASP A 129 -7.61 9.62 23.91
N GLY A 130 -7.07 10.77 24.34
CA GLY A 130 -5.72 10.86 24.89
C GLY A 130 -4.60 10.66 23.86
N LYS A 131 -4.92 10.68 22.56
CA LYS A 131 -3.95 10.55 21.47
C LYS A 131 -3.03 11.77 21.42
N SER A 132 -1.77 11.53 21.11
CA SER A 132 -0.79 12.59 20.82
C SER A 132 -1.04 13.25 19.46
N THR A 133 -0.52 14.45 19.28
CA THR A 133 -0.58 15.16 18.00
C THR A 133 -0.05 14.30 16.85
N MET A 134 1.10 13.63 17.04
CA MET A 134 1.69 12.82 15.99
C MET A 134 0.94 11.52 15.69
N GLU A 135 0.26 10.91 16.68
CA GLU A 135 -0.65 9.79 16.42
C GLU A 135 -1.83 10.20 15.53
N ILE A 136 -2.42 11.38 15.80
CA ILE A 136 -3.52 11.91 14.99
C ILE A 136 -3.03 12.24 13.57
N ILE A 137 -1.88 12.91 13.44
CA ILE A 137 -1.29 13.25 12.14
C ILE A 137 -0.93 12.00 11.34
N GLY A 138 -0.39 10.96 11.99
CA GLY A 138 -0.11 9.67 11.36
C GLY A 138 -1.36 8.98 10.84
N GLU A 139 -2.45 8.98 11.62
CA GLU A 139 -3.72 8.39 11.21
C GLU A 139 -4.36 9.15 10.03
N LEU A 140 -4.37 10.49 10.08
CA LEU A 140 -4.84 11.30 8.96
C LEU A 140 -4.00 11.08 7.69
N ARG A 141 -2.68 10.97 7.83
CA ARG A 141 -1.78 10.63 6.72
C ARG A 141 -2.09 9.24 6.13
N ARG A 142 -2.36 8.25 6.97
CA ARG A 142 -2.76 6.90 6.56
C ARG A 142 -4.07 6.94 5.77
N ILE A 143 -5.10 7.58 6.30
CA ILE A 143 -6.40 7.73 5.64
C ILE A 143 -6.22 8.36 4.25
N ARG A 144 -5.51 9.49 4.16
CA ARG A 144 -5.21 10.14 2.87
C ARG A 144 -4.43 9.26 1.91
N MET A 145 -3.56 8.39 2.42
CA MET A 145 -2.87 7.43 1.57
C MET A 145 -3.81 6.39 1.00
N MET A 146 -4.66 5.80 1.84
CA MET A 146 -5.59 4.76 1.42
C MET A 146 -6.65 5.31 0.46
N THR A 147 -7.10 6.56 0.62
CA THR A 147 -8.03 7.25 -0.30
C THR A 147 -7.59 7.22 -1.76
N LYS A 148 -6.28 7.12 -2.02
CA LYS A 148 -5.73 7.00 -3.38
C LYS A 148 -6.02 5.66 -4.07
N PHE A 149 -6.44 4.65 -3.32
CA PHE A 149 -6.55 3.28 -3.83
C PHE A 149 -7.83 2.56 -3.40
N ASN A 150 -8.55 3.08 -2.41
CA ASN A 150 -9.68 2.45 -1.70
C ASN A 150 -10.99 2.30 -2.51
N SER A 151 -10.92 2.20 -3.84
CA SER A 151 -12.04 1.76 -4.67
C SER A 151 -11.54 0.89 -5.82
N PRO A 152 -12.35 -0.01 -6.37
CA PRO A 152 -11.98 -0.79 -7.55
C PRO A 152 -11.52 0.09 -8.71
N GLU A 153 -12.16 1.25 -8.96
CA GLU A 153 -11.75 2.17 -10.03
C GLU A 153 -10.37 2.78 -9.75
N LYS A 154 -10.13 3.30 -8.54
CA LYS A 154 -8.86 3.92 -8.16
C LYS A 154 -7.70 2.91 -8.17
N ALA A 155 -7.94 1.72 -7.61
CA ALA A 155 -7.00 0.61 -7.63
C ALA A 155 -6.63 0.21 -9.07
N MET A 156 -7.62 0.23 -9.97
CA MET A 156 -7.39 -0.03 -11.39
C MET A 156 -6.51 1.05 -12.03
N TYR A 157 -6.74 2.34 -11.79
CA TYR A 157 -5.87 3.40 -12.33
C TYR A 157 -4.42 3.31 -11.83
N MET A 158 -4.22 2.94 -10.57
CA MET A 158 -2.91 3.01 -9.91
C MET A 158 -2.09 1.71 -9.99
N GLY A 159 -2.74 0.55 -9.87
CA GLY A 159 -2.04 -0.74 -9.75
C GLY A 159 -2.12 -1.65 -10.98
N SER A 160 -3.08 -1.41 -11.89
CA SER A 160 -3.34 -2.35 -13.01
C SER A 160 -2.16 -2.49 -13.96
N PHE A 161 -1.39 -1.43 -14.20
CA PHE A 161 -0.27 -1.48 -15.13
C PHE A 161 0.86 -2.40 -14.63
N LEU A 162 1.20 -2.29 -13.33
CA LEU A 162 2.19 -3.17 -12.69
C LEU A 162 1.66 -4.59 -12.54
N LEU A 163 0.39 -4.76 -12.17
CA LEU A 163 -0.24 -6.08 -12.10
C LEU A 163 -0.26 -6.78 -13.47
N ASN A 164 -0.61 -6.06 -14.54
CA ASN A 164 -0.57 -6.60 -15.89
C ASN A 164 0.86 -7.00 -16.29
N ASN A 165 1.86 -6.18 -15.94
CA ASN A 165 3.26 -6.53 -16.16
C ASN A 165 3.66 -7.83 -15.42
N PHE A 166 3.22 -8.01 -14.17
CA PHE A 166 3.44 -9.24 -13.41
C PHE A 166 2.80 -10.46 -14.11
N ILE A 167 1.55 -10.34 -14.53
CA ILE A 167 0.80 -11.41 -15.21
C ILE A 167 1.46 -11.78 -16.56
N GLU A 168 1.80 -10.79 -17.38
CA GLU A 168 2.48 -11.02 -18.67
C GLU A 168 3.83 -11.71 -18.48
N ASN A 169 4.58 -11.33 -17.44
CA ASN A 169 5.85 -11.96 -17.12
C ASN A 169 5.67 -13.40 -16.64
N ALA A 170 4.66 -13.68 -15.81
CA ALA A 170 4.33 -15.05 -15.40
C ALA A 170 3.92 -15.93 -16.59
N GLN A 171 3.15 -15.39 -17.53
CA GLN A 171 2.81 -16.08 -18.77
C GLN A 171 4.04 -16.37 -19.64
N LYS A 172 5.00 -15.43 -19.71
CA LYS A 172 6.28 -15.64 -20.42
C LYS A 172 7.19 -16.68 -19.77
N VAL A 173 7.11 -16.85 -18.45
CA VAL A 173 7.79 -17.95 -17.75
C VAL A 173 7.10 -19.28 -18.09
N ALA A 174 5.78 -19.33 -17.96
CA ALA A 174 4.99 -20.55 -18.21
C ALA A 174 5.14 -21.06 -19.66
N ASN A 175 5.25 -20.16 -20.64
CA ASN A 175 5.42 -20.52 -22.05
C ASN A 175 6.89 -20.71 -22.49
N GLY A 176 7.87 -20.54 -21.58
CA GLY A 176 9.30 -20.67 -21.89
C GLY A 176 9.89 -19.57 -22.79
N SER A 177 9.19 -18.45 -22.99
CA SER A 177 9.66 -17.32 -23.82
C SER A 177 10.47 -16.28 -23.04
N MET A 178 10.43 -16.31 -21.71
CA MET A 178 11.23 -15.43 -20.85
C MET A 178 12.70 -15.87 -20.88
N LYS A 179 13.55 -15.11 -21.59
CA LYS A 179 14.98 -15.40 -21.75
C LYS A 179 15.92 -14.46 -20.99
N ASN A 180 15.50 -13.22 -20.70
CA ASN A 180 16.34 -12.21 -20.05
C ASN A 180 15.48 -11.15 -19.31
N PRO A 181 15.54 -11.08 -17.97
CA PRO A 181 16.06 -12.10 -17.05
C PRO A 181 15.16 -13.35 -17.08
N ASP A 182 15.74 -14.53 -16.88
CA ASP A 182 15.04 -15.82 -16.83
C ASP A 182 14.59 -16.22 -15.41
N LYS A 183 15.23 -15.66 -14.38
CA LYS A 183 15.00 -16.06 -12.98
C LYS A 183 14.38 -15.00 -12.08
N MET A 184 14.77 -13.74 -12.22
CA MET A 184 14.31 -12.73 -11.27
C MET A 184 14.14 -11.35 -11.91
N LEU A 185 13.01 -10.73 -11.61
CA LEU A 185 12.70 -9.35 -11.94
C LEU A 185 12.63 -8.53 -10.65
N LEU A 186 13.46 -7.49 -10.57
CA LEU A 186 13.53 -6.61 -9.41
C LEU A 186 13.04 -5.22 -9.77
N TYR A 187 12.05 -4.75 -9.03
CA TYR A 187 11.45 -3.43 -9.18
C TYR A 187 11.69 -2.62 -7.91
N SER A 188 12.54 -1.60 -7.99
CA SER A 188 12.70 -0.63 -6.91
C SER A 188 11.67 0.48 -7.06
N SER A 189 10.91 0.75 -6.00
CA SER A 189 9.76 1.65 -6.06
C SER A 189 9.39 2.30 -4.73
N HIS A 190 8.18 2.87 -4.66
CA HIS A 190 7.64 3.62 -3.54
C HIS A 190 6.52 2.84 -2.82
N ASP A 191 6.21 3.26 -1.59
CA ASP A 191 5.04 2.84 -0.81
C ASP A 191 3.73 2.90 -1.62
N GLY A 192 3.50 3.97 -2.38
CA GLY A 192 2.32 4.14 -3.22
C GLY A 192 2.21 3.11 -4.34
N THR A 193 3.33 2.60 -4.86
CA THR A 193 3.33 1.55 -5.88
C THR A 193 2.97 0.19 -5.29
N VAL A 194 3.54 -0.14 -4.13
CA VAL A 194 3.23 -1.39 -3.40
C VAL A 194 1.76 -1.39 -2.99
N LEU A 195 1.26 -0.28 -2.41
CA LEU A 195 -0.16 -0.13 -2.08
C LEU A 195 -1.04 -0.25 -3.32
N GLY A 196 -0.75 0.49 -4.39
CA GLY A 196 -1.53 0.42 -5.63
C GLY A 196 -1.64 -1.01 -6.15
N LEU A 197 -0.54 -1.77 -6.15
CA LEU A 197 -0.52 -3.18 -6.53
C LEU A 197 -1.35 -4.05 -5.57
N MET A 198 -1.18 -3.89 -4.26
CA MET A 198 -1.95 -4.65 -3.26
C MET A 198 -3.46 -4.40 -3.38
N TYR A 199 -3.90 -3.16 -3.61
CA TYR A 199 -5.30 -2.84 -3.84
C TYR A 199 -5.81 -3.41 -5.16
N ALA A 200 -5.03 -3.34 -6.25
CA ALA A 200 -5.40 -3.95 -7.53
C ALA A 200 -5.52 -5.48 -7.45
N MET A 201 -4.73 -6.12 -6.59
CA MET A 201 -4.81 -7.56 -6.30
C MET A 201 -5.85 -7.91 -5.22
N ASN A 202 -6.50 -6.91 -4.62
CA ASN A 202 -7.46 -7.05 -3.52
C ASN A 202 -6.88 -7.81 -2.29
N VAL A 203 -5.64 -7.49 -1.93
CA VAL A 203 -4.91 -8.06 -0.77
C VAL A 203 -4.39 -6.98 0.19
N ALA A 204 -4.74 -5.71 -0.03
CA ALA A 204 -4.37 -4.62 0.85
C ALA A 204 -4.96 -4.79 2.26
N ASN A 205 -4.24 -4.31 3.27
CA ASN A 205 -4.61 -4.40 4.69
C ASN A 205 -4.93 -3.02 5.31
N ASP A 206 -5.11 -1.99 4.47
CA ASP A 206 -5.35 -0.60 4.86
C ASP A 206 -4.29 0.03 5.78
N LEU A 207 -3.07 -0.53 5.81
CA LEU A 207 -1.93 0.02 6.58
C LEU A 207 -0.90 0.69 5.67
N MET A 208 -0.11 1.59 6.24
CA MET A 208 1.07 2.14 5.57
C MET A 208 2.09 1.02 5.31
N VAL A 209 2.75 1.08 4.16
CA VAL A 209 3.82 0.13 3.81
C VAL A 209 5.10 0.53 4.56
N PRO A 210 5.67 -0.32 5.43
CA PRO A 210 6.91 -0.03 6.14
C PRO A 210 8.11 0.13 5.20
N TYR A 211 9.17 0.78 5.69
CA TYR A 211 10.45 0.83 4.99
C TYR A 211 11.01 -0.57 4.67
N ALA A 212 11.68 -0.68 3.53
CA ALA A 212 12.25 -1.92 3.01
C ALA A 212 11.23 -3.07 2.87
N SER A 213 9.94 -2.73 2.71
CA SER A 213 8.93 -3.73 2.41
C SER A 213 9.06 -4.26 1.00
N ALA A 214 8.63 -5.50 0.84
CA ALA A 214 8.79 -6.29 -0.35
C ALA A 214 7.50 -7.03 -0.66
N LEU A 215 6.98 -6.86 -1.87
CA LEU A 215 5.92 -7.72 -2.40
C LEU A 215 6.52 -8.64 -3.46
N ILE A 216 6.39 -9.94 -3.25
CA ILE A 216 7.07 -10.98 -4.01
C ILE A 216 6.05 -11.87 -4.68
N MET A 217 6.07 -11.95 -6.01
CA MET A 217 5.32 -12.96 -6.77
C MET A 217 6.29 -14.07 -7.20
N GLU A 218 6.08 -15.26 -6.65
CA GLU A 218 6.83 -16.46 -7.02
C GLU A 218 6.03 -17.29 -8.02
N ILE A 219 6.73 -17.87 -8.99
CA ILE A 219 6.15 -18.77 -9.99
C ILE A 219 6.83 -20.13 -9.84
N TYR A 220 6.02 -21.17 -9.67
CA TYR A 220 6.48 -22.55 -9.57
C TYR A 220 5.67 -23.45 -10.50
N LYS A 221 6.26 -24.58 -10.87
CA LYS A 221 5.67 -25.59 -11.72
C LYS A 221 5.46 -26.86 -10.90
N ASP A 222 4.24 -27.39 -10.92
CA ASP A 222 3.90 -28.69 -10.33
C ASP A 222 3.27 -29.56 -11.42
N GLY A 223 3.93 -30.66 -11.76
CA GLY A 223 3.60 -31.46 -12.95
C GLY A 223 3.70 -30.62 -14.23
N ASP A 224 2.61 -30.52 -14.99
CA ASP A 224 2.50 -29.69 -16.20
C ASP A 224 1.79 -28.35 -15.96
N GLU A 225 1.41 -28.06 -14.72
CA GLU A 225 0.72 -26.83 -14.33
C GLU A 225 1.68 -25.81 -13.72
N PHE A 226 1.38 -24.53 -13.96
CA PHE A 226 2.09 -23.40 -13.35
C PHE A 226 1.20 -22.68 -12.35
N PHE A 227 1.81 -22.26 -11.25
CA PHE A 227 1.13 -21.61 -10.16
C PHE A 227 1.88 -20.35 -9.74
N THR A 228 1.14 -19.43 -9.12
CA THR A 228 1.70 -18.20 -8.54
C THR A 228 1.37 -18.09 -7.07
N GLU A 229 2.33 -17.58 -6.31
CA GLU A 229 2.16 -17.26 -4.89
C GLU A 229 2.66 -15.84 -4.63
N LEU A 230 1.91 -15.08 -3.83
CA LEU A 230 2.24 -13.71 -3.47
C LEU A 230 2.63 -13.65 -1.99
N CYS A 231 3.87 -13.30 -1.70
CA CYS A 231 4.45 -13.23 -0.36
C CYS A 231 5.06 -11.86 -0.07
N GLY A 232 5.45 -11.64 1.18
CA GLY A 232 6.25 -10.50 1.61
C GLY A 232 5.50 -9.51 2.50
N THR A 233 6.16 -8.43 2.89
CA THR A 233 5.59 -7.45 3.83
C THR A 233 4.82 -6.34 3.08
N PRO A 234 3.66 -5.90 3.57
CA PRO A 234 3.06 -6.18 4.88
C PRO A 234 2.01 -7.32 4.90
N LEU A 235 2.07 -8.29 3.99
CA LEU A 235 1.14 -9.43 4.03
C LEU A 235 1.47 -10.33 5.25
N PRO A 236 0.48 -10.68 6.09
CA PRO A 236 0.72 -11.52 7.27
C PRO A 236 1.02 -12.97 6.90
N GLU A 237 0.54 -13.42 5.74
CA GLU A 237 0.73 -14.74 5.18
C GLU A 237 0.82 -14.62 3.66
N CYS A 238 1.56 -15.53 3.02
CA CYS A 238 1.53 -15.66 1.58
C CYS A 238 0.09 -15.94 1.09
N LYS A 239 -0.34 -15.23 0.05
CA LYS A 239 -1.64 -15.38 -0.59
C LYS A 239 -1.45 -15.99 -1.97
N GLY A 240 -2.11 -17.12 -2.22
CA GLY A 240 -1.98 -17.82 -3.50
C GLY A 240 -2.42 -19.28 -3.40
N SER A 241 -2.32 -19.98 -4.53
CA SER A 241 -2.77 -21.36 -4.67
C SER A 241 -1.58 -22.33 -4.53
N ALA A 242 -0.76 -22.20 -3.50
CA ALA A 242 0.39 -23.09 -3.30
C ALA A 242 0.05 -24.25 -2.37
N LYS A 243 0.00 -25.46 -2.92
CA LYS A 243 0.36 -26.65 -2.14
C LYS A 243 1.88 -26.68 -2.04
N LEU A 244 2.35 -26.79 -0.81
CA LEU A 244 3.74 -26.72 -0.38
C LEU A 244 4.57 -27.84 -1.01
N ILE A 245 5.13 -27.64 -2.22
CA ILE A 245 6.11 -28.55 -2.83
C ILE A 245 7.17 -27.75 -3.60
N THR A 246 8.43 -28.16 -3.37
CA THR A 246 9.69 -27.72 -3.95
C THR A 246 9.66 -27.57 -5.47
N HIS A 247 9.88 -26.35 -5.98
CA HIS A 247 10.75 -25.95 -7.12
C HIS A 247 10.34 -24.55 -7.59
N VAL A 248 10.92 -23.51 -6.98
CA VAL A 248 10.76 -22.11 -7.40
C VAL A 248 11.50 -21.90 -8.72
N LEU A 249 10.81 -21.44 -9.77
CA LEU A 249 11.40 -21.20 -11.09
C LEU A 249 11.85 -19.75 -11.25
N SER A 250 11.01 -18.81 -10.80
CA SER A 250 11.30 -17.38 -10.93
C SER A 250 10.62 -16.55 -9.83
N VAL A 251 11.22 -15.42 -9.48
CA VAL A 251 10.74 -14.49 -8.44
C VAL A 251 10.63 -13.08 -9.01
N ALA A 252 9.48 -12.42 -8.84
CA ALA A 252 9.32 -10.99 -9.11
C ALA A 252 9.19 -10.24 -7.79
N LEU A 253 10.13 -9.34 -7.50
CA LEU A 253 10.20 -8.58 -6.25
C LEU A 253 9.96 -7.10 -6.53
N VAL A 254 8.96 -6.49 -5.89
CA VAL A 254 8.85 -5.04 -5.78
C VAL A 254 9.30 -4.65 -4.38
N MET A 255 10.41 -3.90 -4.31
CA MET A 255 10.96 -3.40 -3.05
C MET A 255 10.74 -1.89 -2.94
N THR A 256 10.33 -1.42 -1.77
CA THR A 256 10.32 0.01 -1.48
C THR A 256 11.75 0.51 -1.24
N ILE A 257 12.24 1.45 -2.05
CA ILE A 257 13.50 2.17 -1.79
C ILE A 257 13.21 3.66 -1.84
N PHE A 258 13.16 4.36 -0.70
CA PHE A 258 13.38 5.81 -0.68
C PHE A 258 14.23 6.24 0.51
N MET A 259 15.24 7.06 0.19
CA MET A 259 15.84 8.07 1.06
C MET A 259 14.80 9.18 1.29
#